data_AF-A0A3S4AMK1-F1
#
_entry.id   AF-A0A3S4AMK1-F1
#
_cell.length_a   1.000
_cell.length_b   1.000
_cell.length_c   1.000
_cell.angle_alpha   90.00
_cell.angle_beta   90.00
_cell.angle_gamma   90.00
#
_symmetry.space_group_name_H-M   'P 1'
#
loop_
_entity.id
_entity.type
_entity.pdbx_description
1 polymer ?
#
loop_
_entity_poly.entity_id
_entity_poly.type
_entity_poly.pdbx_seq_one_letter_code
_entity_poly.pdbx_strand_id
1 'polypeptide(L)'
;MPLTGSIIELLTAPNPALDLRYQPTGAVTQSVRYEPLEEDCLLNWPDFTYENIKAAYGHLFDIGPIASDAIQDLRGSPGMIVKEAHVDDVVVVWNWQICRFPLKRGAERVLADLGLEQLELTMRHLGQESKDPRSDAKPKSPDWCIFLWDPRDPADESQTITVWGDSKCSSKWRSDKDLLPSRFKSNWIWPFRQVLTYCVSNATRYGYILTPDEVVVLRVHEDRSTPTKPWRIQYASVPWANSGEGVLTVNLAIWALAMMSLNEGHRPIRTLDHTLPLNVWWVDPSQSQRGTPTYEHHLSGARVSKAPVGLDARSRPDTIPGFDQGSGQRRAKRSRR
;
A
#
# COMPACT_ATOMS: atom_id res chain seq x y z
N MET A 1 10.10 26.24 3.14
CA MET A 1 8.77 26.57 2.59
C MET A 1 8.00 25.27 2.45
N PRO A 2 6.66 25.26 2.61
CA PRO A 2 5.83 24.09 2.32
C PRO A 2 6.11 23.60 0.89
N LEU A 3 6.17 22.29 0.71
CA LEU A 3 6.34 21.72 -0.63
C LEU A 3 5.07 21.96 -1.45
N THR A 4 5.24 22.28 -2.73
CA THR A 4 4.12 22.43 -3.67
C THR A 4 4.50 21.83 -5.00
N GLY A 5 3.60 21.05 -5.58
CA GLY A 5 3.83 20.40 -6.88
C GLY A 5 2.65 19.54 -7.30
N SER A 6 2.78 18.87 -8.42
CA SER A 6 1.88 17.80 -8.84
C SER A 6 1.97 16.60 -7.89
N ILE A 7 1.06 15.63 -8.02
CA ILE A 7 1.09 14.38 -7.26
C ILE A 7 2.46 13.72 -7.39
N ILE A 8 3.01 13.60 -8.61
CA ILE A 8 4.29 12.90 -8.79
C ILE A 8 5.46 13.70 -8.23
N GLU A 9 5.46 15.03 -8.37
CA GLU A 9 6.51 15.89 -7.82
C GLU A 9 6.57 15.77 -6.29
N LEU A 10 5.43 15.75 -5.61
CA LEU A 10 5.37 15.57 -4.16
C LEU A 10 5.80 14.16 -3.74
N LEU A 11 5.26 13.12 -4.38
CA LEU A 11 5.55 11.72 -4.01
C LEU A 11 6.99 11.32 -4.33
N THR A 12 7.67 12.01 -5.25
CA THR A 12 9.08 11.77 -5.58
C THR A 12 10.04 12.75 -4.91
N ALA A 13 9.54 13.66 -4.06
CA ALA A 13 10.37 14.59 -3.32
C ALA A 13 11.43 13.86 -2.46
N PRO A 14 12.66 14.39 -2.38
CA PRO A 14 13.71 13.83 -1.52
C PRO A 14 13.27 13.71 -0.07
N ASN A 15 13.36 12.50 0.48
CA ASN A 15 13.13 12.26 1.90
C ASN A 15 14.18 12.99 2.77
N PRO A 16 13.85 13.31 4.04
CA PRO A 16 14.78 13.96 4.95
C PRO A 16 16.00 13.07 5.21
N ALA A 17 17.15 13.71 5.41
CA ALA A 17 18.35 13.04 5.86
C ALA A 17 18.18 12.56 7.30
N LEU A 18 18.56 11.31 7.56
CA LEU A 18 18.44 10.66 8.87
C LEU A 18 19.83 10.28 9.40
N ASP A 19 20.06 10.48 10.70
CA ASP A 19 21.26 10.01 11.41
C ASP A 19 20.93 8.75 12.22
N LEU A 20 21.55 7.64 11.82
CA LEU A 20 21.29 6.31 12.38
C LEU A 20 22.39 5.82 13.34
N ARG A 21 23.43 6.62 13.58
CA ARG A 21 24.64 6.20 14.33
C ARG A 21 24.36 5.72 15.75
N TYR A 22 23.26 6.17 16.34
CA TYR A 22 22.87 5.89 17.72
C TYR A 22 21.77 4.83 17.83
N GLN A 23 21.39 4.18 16.74
CA GLN A 23 20.39 3.11 16.80
C GLN A 23 20.96 1.89 17.54
N PRO A 24 20.30 1.42 18.61
CA PRO A 24 20.71 0.20 19.26
C PRO A 24 20.38 -0.99 18.35
N THR A 25 21.27 -1.97 18.29
CA THR A 25 20.91 -3.28 17.73
C THR A 25 19.98 -4.00 18.72
N GLY A 26 19.02 -4.76 18.21
CA GLY A 26 18.11 -5.49 19.09
C GLY A 26 17.23 -6.46 18.33
N ALA A 27 16.51 -7.30 19.09
CA ALA A 27 15.49 -8.15 18.51
C ALA A 27 14.26 -7.32 18.14
N VAL A 28 13.61 -7.73 17.05
CA VAL A 28 12.26 -7.31 16.69
C VAL A 28 11.22 -7.96 17.60
N THR A 29 10.02 -7.38 17.65
CA THR A 29 8.86 -7.96 18.34
C THR A 29 8.56 -9.35 17.77
N GLN A 30 8.33 -10.32 18.66
CA GLN A 30 8.01 -11.69 18.30
C GLN A 30 6.74 -12.11 19.02
N SER A 31 5.89 -12.86 18.32
CA SER A 31 4.67 -13.37 18.92
C SER A 31 4.22 -14.64 18.22
N VAL A 32 4.13 -15.73 18.98
CA VAL A 32 3.53 -17.00 18.50
C VAL A 32 2.05 -16.85 18.09
N ARG A 33 1.42 -15.71 18.40
CA ARG A 33 0.06 -15.38 17.99
C ARG A 33 -0.02 -14.69 16.63
N TYR A 34 1.12 -14.40 15.99
CA TYR A 34 1.11 -13.94 14.61
C TYR A 34 0.84 -15.10 13.66
N GLU A 35 0.25 -14.78 12.50
CA GLU A 35 0.00 -15.74 11.44
C GLU A 35 1.31 -16.46 11.06
N PRO A 36 1.28 -17.80 10.90
CA PRO A 36 2.47 -18.55 10.55
C PRO A 36 2.91 -18.17 9.13
N LEU A 37 4.20 -17.91 9.00
CA LEU A 37 4.85 -17.62 7.72
C LEU A 37 6.28 -18.14 7.76
N GLU A 38 6.69 -18.85 6.73
CA GLU A 38 8.06 -19.33 6.57
C GLU A 38 8.76 -18.57 5.44
N GLU A 39 10.09 -18.64 5.40
CA GLU A 39 10.89 -17.89 4.42
C GLU A 39 10.61 -18.34 2.98
N ASP A 40 10.30 -19.61 2.76
CA ASP A 40 9.90 -20.15 1.45
C ASP A 40 8.52 -19.65 0.98
N CYS A 41 7.75 -19.01 1.86
CA CYS A 41 6.51 -18.32 1.51
C CYS A 41 6.70 -16.86 1.11
N LEU A 42 7.92 -16.33 1.20
CA LEU A 42 8.26 -14.99 0.72
C LEU A 42 8.76 -15.05 -0.72
N LEU A 43 8.15 -14.24 -1.57
CA LEU A 43 8.46 -14.12 -2.98
C LEU A 43 8.77 -12.67 -3.31
N ASN A 44 9.64 -12.44 -4.29
CA ASN A 44 9.80 -11.09 -4.84
C ASN A 44 8.50 -10.67 -5.53
N TRP A 45 8.21 -9.37 -5.51
CA TRP A 45 7.13 -8.73 -6.24
C TRP A 45 7.70 -8.03 -7.49
N PRO A 46 7.99 -8.77 -8.59
CA PRO A 46 8.70 -8.22 -9.75
C PRO A 46 7.90 -7.18 -10.53
N ASP A 47 6.57 -7.20 -10.45
CA ASP A 47 5.69 -6.24 -11.12
C ASP A 47 5.48 -4.93 -10.35
N PHE A 48 5.99 -4.80 -9.11
CA PHE A 48 5.92 -3.54 -8.34
C PHE A 48 7.08 -2.60 -8.72
N THR A 49 7.00 -2.02 -9.91
CA THR A 49 8.01 -1.11 -10.46
C THR A 49 7.45 0.29 -10.72
N TYR A 50 8.34 1.27 -10.89
CA TYR A 50 7.95 2.62 -11.27
C TYR A 50 7.15 2.63 -12.59
N GLU A 51 7.60 1.86 -13.58
CA GLU A 51 7.02 1.80 -14.93
C GLU A 51 5.59 1.25 -14.88
N ASN A 52 5.35 0.19 -14.11
CA ASN A 52 4.03 -0.39 -13.98
C ASN A 52 3.09 0.52 -13.17
N ILE A 53 3.59 1.16 -12.11
CA ILE A 53 2.81 2.14 -11.33
C ILE A 53 2.47 3.35 -12.20
N LYS A 54 3.41 3.84 -13.02
CA LYS A 54 3.19 4.93 -13.97
C LYS A 54 2.22 4.52 -15.08
N ALA A 55 2.29 3.29 -15.58
CA ALA A 55 1.30 2.79 -16.53
C ALA A 55 -0.11 2.81 -15.90
N ALA A 56 -0.24 2.26 -14.68
CA ALA A 56 -1.51 2.17 -13.98
C ALA A 56 -2.13 3.54 -13.61
N TYR A 57 -1.31 4.47 -13.14
CA TYR A 57 -1.77 5.68 -12.47
C TYR A 57 -1.16 6.98 -13.01
N GLY A 58 -0.41 6.93 -14.11
CA GLY A 58 0.28 8.11 -14.68
C GLY A 58 -0.67 9.24 -15.07
N HIS A 59 -1.91 8.93 -15.42
CA HIS A 59 -2.97 9.92 -15.67
C HIS A 59 -3.30 10.79 -14.44
N LEU A 60 -2.89 10.39 -13.23
CA LEU A 60 -3.06 11.13 -11.98
C LEU A 60 -1.84 11.99 -11.64
N PHE A 61 -0.68 11.71 -12.23
CA PHE A 61 0.60 12.28 -11.80
C PHE A 61 0.66 13.79 -11.97
N ASP A 62 0.02 14.32 -13.00
CA ASP A 62 -0.03 15.75 -13.32
C ASP A 62 -1.09 16.52 -12.51
N ILE A 63 -1.85 15.86 -11.62
CA ILE A 63 -2.83 16.55 -10.77
C ILE A 63 -2.09 17.48 -9.81
N GLY A 64 -2.36 18.78 -9.89
CA GLY A 64 -1.79 19.81 -9.03
C GLY A 64 -1.96 21.22 -9.59
N PRO A 65 -1.33 22.23 -8.97
CA PRO A 65 -0.44 22.11 -7.81
C PRO A 65 -1.19 21.73 -6.52
N ILE A 66 -0.56 20.91 -5.70
CA ILE A 66 -0.98 20.50 -4.36
C ILE A 66 0.05 21.06 -3.38
N ALA A 67 -0.41 21.78 -2.35
CA ALA A 67 0.44 22.19 -1.24
C ALA A 67 0.52 21.07 -0.19
N SER A 68 1.72 20.71 0.25
CA SER A 68 1.98 19.80 1.35
C SER A 68 2.53 20.57 2.54
N ASP A 69 2.10 20.20 3.75
CA ASP A 69 2.62 20.77 4.99
C ASP A 69 4.05 20.26 5.32
N ALA A 70 4.57 19.31 4.54
CA ALA A 70 5.94 18.84 4.69
C ALA A 70 6.92 19.99 4.44
N ILE A 71 7.81 20.20 5.40
CA ILE A 71 8.87 21.20 5.30
C ILE A 71 10.12 20.49 4.83
N GLN A 72 10.53 20.78 3.59
CA GLN A 72 11.78 20.26 3.06
C GLN A 72 12.96 21.00 3.69
N ASP A 73 13.69 20.32 4.56
CA ASP A 73 14.91 20.85 5.18
C ASP A 73 16.15 20.20 4.56
N LEU A 74 16.52 20.64 3.36
CA LEU A 74 17.69 20.12 2.65
C LEU A 74 19.03 20.59 3.24
N ARG A 75 19.03 21.56 4.15
CA ARG A 75 20.26 22.19 4.69
C ARG A 75 20.40 22.05 6.20
N GLY A 76 19.36 21.57 6.88
CA GLY A 76 19.38 21.33 8.31
C GLY A 76 20.21 20.12 8.72
N SER A 77 20.33 19.94 10.03
CA SER A 77 20.96 18.75 10.59
C SER A 77 20.07 17.53 10.37
N PRO A 78 20.64 16.35 10.06
CA PRO A 78 19.86 15.13 9.91
C PRO A 78 19.01 14.81 11.15
N GLY A 79 17.82 14.26 10.94
CA GLY A 79 16.94 13.80 12.02
C GLY A 79 17.54 12.56 12.71
N MET A 80 17.79 12.66 14.01
CA MET A 80 18.43 11.58 14.77
C MET A 80 17.44 10.46 15.12
N ILE A 81 17.69 9.25 14.63
CA ILE A 81 16.86 8.07 14.91
C ILE A 81 17.57 7.19 15.94
N VAL A 82 16.96 7.05 17.12
CA VAL A 82 17.50 6.25 18.23
C VAL A 82 16.62 5.05 18.55
N LYS A 83 15.31 5.17 18.31
CA LYS A 83 14.31 4.13 18.62
C LYS A 83 13.16 4.20 17.61
N GLU A 84 12.31 3.17 17.62
CA GLU A 84 11.17 3.05 16.69
C GLU A 84 10.24 4.26 16.74
N ALA A 85 9.97 4.81 17.93
CA ALA A 85 9.17 6.04 18.07
C ALA A 85 9.73 7.24 17.27
N HIS A 86 11.03 7.33 17.03
CA HIS A 86 11.58 8.41 16.18
C HIS A 86 11.37 8.12 14.68
N VAL A 87 11.29 6.85 14.28
CA VAL A 87 10.85 6.48 12.93
C VAL A 87 9.40 6.93 12.77
N ASP A 88 8.57 6.67 13.76
CA ASP A 88 7.17 7.09 13.75
C ASP A 88 7.02 8.62 13.64
N ASP A 89 7.82 9.37 14.40
CA ASP A 89 7.85 10.83 14.32
C ASP A 89 8.17 11.29 12.88
N VAL A 90 9.17 10.69 12.22
CA VAL A 90 9.50 10.98 10.82
C VAL A 90 8.31 10.72 9.90
N VAL A 91 7.61 9.61 10.07
CA VAL A 91 6.41 9.31 9.25
C VAL A 91 5.32 10.35 9.46
N VAL A 92 5.07 10.79 10.70
CA VAL A 92 4.07 11.82 11.01
C VAL A 92 4.42 13.14 10.34
N VAL A 93 5.68 13.61 10.50
CA VAL A 93 6.09 14.94 10.03
C VAL A 93 6.40 14.99 8.54
N TRP A 94 6.72 13.84 7.94
CA TRP A 94 7.14 13.74 6.54
C TRP A 94 6.18 12.91 5.70
N ASN A 95 6.22 11.57 5.81
CA ASN A 95 5.51 10.69 4.86
C ASN A 95 4.00 10.95 4.85
N TRP A 96 3.38 11.14 6.01
CA TRP A 96 1.97 11.49 6.09
C TRP A 96 1.68 12.84 5.43
N GLN A 97 2.48 13.87 5.70
CA GLN A 97 2.27 15.20 5.12
C GLN A 97 2.46 15.22 3.60
N ILE A 98 3.41 14.43 3.09
CA ILE A 98 3.62 14.24 1.65
C ILE A 98 2.45 13.48 1.03
N CYS A 99 2.00 12.39 1.65
CA CYS A 99 1.02 11.48 1.04
C CYS A 99 -0.43 11.94 1.18
N ARG A 100 -0.84 12.65 2.24
CA ARG A 100 -2.26 12.87 2.56
C ARG A 100 -3.08 13.51 1.43
N PHE A 101 -2.53 14.52 0.75
CA PHE A 101 -3.24 15.20 -0.33
C PHE A 101 -3.18 14.43 -1.66
N PRO A 102 -2.02 13.88 -2.07
CA PRO A 102 -1.97 12.91 -3.16
C PRO A 102 -2.92 11.72 -2.99
N LEU A 103 -3.05 11.18 -1.77
CA LEU A 103 -3.99 10.09 -1.46
C LEU A 103 -5.43 10.55 -1.71
N LYS A 104 -5.83 11.70 -1.16
CA LYS A 104 -7.17 12.26 -1.36
C LYS A 104 -7.48 12.49 -2.85
N ARG A 105 -6.62 13.25 -3.55
CA ARG A 105 -6.84 13.61 -4.96
C ARG A 105 -6.77 12.41 -5.90
N GLY A 106 -5.84 11.49 -5.65
CA GLY A 106 -5.74 10.24 -6.41
C GLY A 106 -6.98 9.37 -6.20
N ALA A 107 -7.42 9.21 -4.95
CA ALA A 107 -8.59 8.39 -4.63
C ALA A 107 -9.88 8.93 -5.23
N GLU A 108 -10.12 10.25 -5.14
CA GLU A 108 -11.26 10.92 -5.80
C GLU A 108 -11.36 10.51 -7.27
N ARG A 109 -10.24 10.55 -8.00
CA ARG A 109 -10.23 10.22 -9.42
C ARG A 109 -10.35 8.72 -9.69
N VAL A 110 -9.62 7.87 -8.98
CA VAL A 110 -9.68 6.41 -9.15
C VAL A 110 -11.08 5.88 -8.85
N LEU A 111 -11.70 6.32 -7.75
CA LEU A 111 -13.05 5.91 -7.39
C LEU A 111 -14.05 6.35 -8.46
N ALA A 112 -13.91 7.56 -9.01
CA ALA A 112 -14.77 8.03 -10.10
C ALA A 112 -14.58 7.21 -11.38
N ASP A 113 -13.33 6.92 -11.79
CA ASP A 113 -13.02 6.15 -12.99
C ASP A 113 -13.48 4.68 -12.85
N LEU A 114 -13.51 4.13 -11.63
CA LEU A 114 -14.06 2.79 -11.33
C LEU A 114 -15.59 2.78 -11.11
N GLY A 115 -16.26 3.95 -11.09
CA GLY A 115 -17.69 4.06 -10.79
C GLY A 115 -18.07 3.66 -9.36
N LEU A 116 -17.16 3.83 -8.41
CA LEU A 116 -17.32 3.50 -7.00
C LEU A 116 -17.79 4.71 -6.17
N GLU A 117 -18.28 4.41 -4.97
CA GLU A 117 -18.67 5.43 -4.00
C GLU A 117 -17.50 6.36 -3.64
N GLN A 118 -17.80 7.66 -3.54
CA GLN A 118 -16.81 8.69 -3.26
C GLN A 118 -16.55 8.78 -1.75
N LEU A 119 -15.60 7.97 -1.28
CA LEU A 119 -15.07 7.98 0.07
C LEU A 119 -13.70 8.69 0.11
N GLU A 120 -13.32 9.21 1.27
CA GLU A 120 -12.00 9.80 1.45
C GLU A 120 -10.98 8.74 1.87
N LEU A 121 -9.83 8.72 1.20
CA LEU A 121 -8.71 7.85 1.57
C LEU A 121 -7.72 8.63 2.43
N THR A 122 -7.45 8.16 3.65
CA THR A 122 -6.56 8.85 4.58
C THR A 122 -5.68 7.88 5.36
N MET A 123 -4.69 8.42 6.06
CA MET A 123 -3.69 7.69 6.85
C MET A 123 -3.77 8.10 8.32
N ARG A 124 -3.56 7.15 9.24
CA ARG A 124 -3.51 7.40 10.68
C ARG A 124 -2.29 6.73 11.31
N HIS A 125 -1.69 7.45 12.27
CA HIS A 125 -0.70 6.94 13.21
C HIS A 125 -1.37 6.52 14.51
N LEU A 126 -1.10 5.30 15.00
CA LEU A 126 -1.58 4.75 16.27
C LEU A 126 -3.11 4.82 16.47
N GLY A 127 -3.59 4.17 17.52
CA GLY A 127 -5.00 4.25 17.94
C GLY A 127 -5.98 3.38 17.14
N GLN A 128 -5.54 2.70 16.08
CA GLN A 128 -6.33 1.64 15.45
C GLN A 128 -5.88 0.28 15.97
N GLU A 129 -6.83 -0.51 16.46
CA GLU A 129 -6.58 -1.88 16.86
C GLU A 129 -7.06 -2.86 15.78
N SER A 130 -6.21 -3.83 15.45
CA SER A 130 -6.54 -4.99 14.64
C SER A 130 -7.04 -6.10 15.57
N LYS A 131 -8.34 -6.39 15.53
CA LYS A 131 -8.95 -7.51 16.24
C LYS A 131 -9.30 -8.61 15.24
N ASP A 132 -8.79 -9.83 15.47
CA ASP A 132 -9.30 -10.99 14.74
C ASP A 132 -10.72 -11.29 15.27
N PRO A 133 -11.78 -11.17 14.45
CA PRO A 133 -13.15 -11.45 14.90
C PRO A 133 -13.36 -12.90 15.34
N ARG A 134 -12.42 -13.81 15.02
CA ARG A 134 -12.44 -15.23 15.39
C ARG A 134 -11.68 -15.52 16.68
N SER A 135 -11.09 -14.51 17.33
CA SER A 135 -10.23 -14.67 18.49
C SER A 135 -10.61 -13.74 19.65
N ASP A 136 -10.61 -14.27 20.86
CA ASP A 136 -10.73 -13.50 22.11
C ASP A 136 -9.40 -12.89 22.57
N ALA A 137 -8.33 -13.00 21.77
CA ALA A 137 -7.05 -12.39 22.09
C ALA A 137 -7.15 -10.85 22.15
N LYS A 138 -6.26 -10.25 22.96
CA LYS A 138 -6.10 -8.79 22.98
C LYS A 138 -5.88 -8.29 21.55
N PRO A 139 -6.55 -7.19 21.16
CA PRO A 139 -6.32 -6.58 19.85
C PRO A 139 -4.85 -6.21 19.69
N LYS A 140 -4.38 -6.30 18.45
CA LYS A 140 -3.00 -5.98 18.09
C LYS A 140 -2.97 -4.54 17.57
N SER A 141 -1.97 -3.76 17.97
CA SER A 141 -1.87 -2.35 17.59
C SER A 141 -0.79 -2.18 16.52
N PRO A 142 -1.14 -2.17 15.23
CA PRO A 142 -0.24 -1.70 14.18
C PRO A 142 0.11 -0.22 14.38
N ASP A 143 1.29 0.17 13.93
CA ASP A 143 1.74 1.56 14.03
C ASP A 143 0.93 2.47 13.08
N TRP A 144 0.58 1.95 11.90
CA TRP A 144 -0.02 2.74 10.82
C TRP A 144 -1.15 2.03 10.09
N CYS A 145 -2.13 2.80 9.63
CA CYS A 145 -3.10 2.32 8.65
C CYS A 145 -3.46 3.38 7.62
N ILE A 146 -3.85 2.91 6.44
CA ILE A 146 -4.57 3.68 5.44
C ILE A 146 -5.98 3.10 5.36
N PHE A 147 -6.99 3.96 5.38
CA PHE A 147 -8.39 3.56 5.44
C PHE A 147 -9.29 4.49 4.66
N LEU A 148 -10.45 3.94 4.29
CA LEU A 148 -11.56 4.68 3.72
C LEU A 148 -12.41 5.28 4.84
N TRP A 149 -12.69 6.57 4.71
CA TRP A 149 -13.48 7.36 5.63
C TRP A 149 -14.68 7.97 4.89
N ASP A 150 -15.86 7.86 5.49
CA ASP A 150 -17.06 8.55 5.02
C ASP A 150 -17.23 9.87 5.78
N PRO A 151 -17.00 11.03 5.15
CA PRO A 151 -17.19 12.33 5.80
C PRO A 151 -18.65 12.61 6.20
N ARG A 152 -19.61 11.87 5.64
CA ARG A 152 -21.04 12.02 5.94
C ARG A 152 -21.44 11.33 7.24
N ASP A 153 -20.66 10.35 7.69
CA ASP A 153 -20.85 9.66 8.98
C ASP A 153 -19.53 9.64 9.78
N PRO A 154 -19.12 10.80 10.34
CA PRO A 154 -17.86 10.89 11.09
C PRO A 154 -17.86 10.09 12.39
N ALA A 155 -19.03 9.63 12.85
CA ALA A 155 -19.17 8.77 14.02
C ALA A 155 -19.03 7.27 13.67
N ASP A 156 -18.94 6.91 12.38
CA ASP A 156 -18.77 5.53 11.97
C ASP A 156 -17.34 5.04 12.28
N GLU A 157 -17.27 4.19 13.30
CA GLU A 157 -16.04 3.50 13.68
C GLU A 157 -15.73 2.31 12.75
N SER A 158 -16.64 1.92 11.84
CA SER A 158 -16.48 0.78 10.90
C SER A 158 -15.62 1.09 9.66
N GLN A 159 -14.57 1.88 9.87
CA GLN A 159 -13.62 2.30 8.85
C GLN A 159 -13.03 1.09 8.11
N THR A 160 -13.06 1.13 6.78
CA THR A 160 -12.49 0.05 5.98
C THR A 160 -10.99 0.28 5.84
N ILE A 161 -10.21 -0.53 6.56
CA ILE A 161 -8.75 -0.52 6.44
C ILE A 161 -8.34 -1.11 5.09
N THR A 162 -7.52 -0.38 4.36
CA THR A 162 -7.09 -0.78 3.01
C THR A 162 -5.61 -1.13 2.94
N VAL A 163 -4.76 -0.55 3.80
CA VAL A 163 -3.33 -0.88 3.91
C VAL A 163 -2.89 -0.81 5.37
N TRP A 164 -2.11 -1.79 5.83
CA TRP A 164 -1.45 -1.75 7.15
C TRP A 164 0.02 -1.37 7.04
N GLY A 165 0.54 -0.64 8.02
CA GLY A 165 1.95 -0.28 8.12
C GLY A 165 2.52 -0.56 9.50
N ASP A 166 3.82 -0.83 9.55
CA ASP A 166 4.58 -1.10 10.77
C ASP A 166 5.97 -0.46 10.64
N SER A 167 6.46 0.16 11.71
CA SER A 167 7.76 0.83 11.74
C SER A 167 8.82 -0.05 12.39
N LYS A 168 10.05 -0.02 11.86
CA LYS A 168 11.22 -0.67 12.47
C LYS A 168 12.46 0.20 12.36
N CYS A 169 13.37 0.08 13.32
CA CYS A 169 14.73 0.61 13.17
C CYS A 169 15.53 -0.28 12.21
N SER A 170 16.29 0.35 11.30
CA SER A 170 17.18 -0.35 10.37
C SER A 170 18.21 -1.24 11.08
N SER A 171 18.68 -0.83 12.27
CA SER A 171 19.59 -1.62 13.11
C SER A 171 19.00 -2.92 13.65
N LYS A 172 17.66 -3.03 13.68
CA LYS A 172 16.94 -4.21 14.17
C LYS A 172 16.42 -5.07 13.03
N TRP A 173 16.04 -4.45 11.92
CA TRP A 173 15.45 -5.15 10.79
C TRP A 173 15.65 -4.42 9.47
N ARG A 174 15.91 -5.19 8.42
CA ARG A 174 15.98 -4.80 7.01
C ARG A 174 15.47 -5.94 6.15
N SER A 175 14.99 -5.66 4.94
CA SER A 175 14.57 -6.72 4.01
C SER A 175 15.75 -7.60 3.60
N ASP A 176 16.93 -7.01 3.38
CA ASP A 176 18.15 -7.77 3.14
C ASP A 176 18.64 -8.41 4.45
N LYS A 177 18.28 -9.68 4.61
CA LYS A 177 18.65 -10.53 5.75
C LYS A 177 20.16 -10.62 5.94
N ASP A 178 20.96 -10.47 4.89
CA ASP A 178 22.40 -10.63 4.97
C ASP A 178 23.12 -9.44 5.57
N LEU A 179 22.46 -8.27 5.58
CA LEU A 179 22.93 -7.08 6.28
C LEU A 179 22.68 -7.13 7.80
N LEU A 180 21.91 -8.12 8.28
CA LEU A 180 21.66 -8.28 9.71
C LEU A 180 22.76 -9.10 10.41
N PRO A 181 23.14 -8.72 11.65
CA PRO A 181 24.02 -9.55 12.47
C PRO A 181 23.48 -10.98 12.62
N SER A 182 24.35 -11.99 12.53
CA SER A 182 23.96 -13.42 12.52
C SER A 182 23.01 -13.81 13.66
N ARG A 183 23.20 -13.24 14.86
CA ARG A 183 22.35 -13.48 16.04
C ARG A 183 20.89 -13.02 15.89
N PHE A 184 20.58 -12.18 14.90
CA PHE A 184 19.24 -11.66 14.63
C PHE A 184 18.61 -12.23 13.36
N LYS A 185 19.39 -12.94 12.52
CA LYS A 185 18.89 -13.54 11.27
C LYS A 185 17.73 -14.53 11.50
N SER A 186 17.72 -15.25 12.62
CA SER A 186 16.62 -16.16 12.99
C SER A 186 15.29 -15.44 13.27
N ASN A 187 15.34 -14.13 13.54
CA ASN A 187 14.17 -13.32 13.86
C ASN A 187 13.69 -12.48 12.66
N TRP A 188 14.36 -12.59 11.51
CA TRP A 188 14.12 -11.74 10.34
C TRP A 188 12.70 -11.85 9.78
N ILE A 189 12.06 -13.01 9.89
CA ILE A 189 10.70 -13.26 9.38
C ILE A 189 9.59 -12.56 10.19
N TRP A 190 9.88 -12.12 11.42
CA TRP A 190 8.84 -11.68 12.36
C TRP A 190 8.07 -10.42 11.94
N PRO A 191 8.69 -9.37 11.39
CA PRO A 191 7.95 -8.21 10.89
C PRO A 191 6.99 -8.57 9.74
N PHE A 192 7.36 -9.50 8.86
CA PHE A 192 6.43 -10.02 7.84
C PHE A 192 5.24 -10.74 8.47
N ARG A 193 5.46 -11.59 9.48
CA ARG A 193 4.38 -12.26 10.23
C ARG A 193 3.47 -11.26 10.92
N GLN A 194 4.05 -10.20 11.48
CA GLN A 194 3.32 -9.13 12.15
C GLN A 194 2.39 -8.41 11.17
N VAL A 195 2.89 -7.93 10.03
CA VAL A 195 2.04 -7.24 9.04
C VAL A 195 1.03 -8.20 8.39
N LEU A 196 1.43 -9.43 8.07
CA LEU A 196 0.52 -10.48 7.57
C LEU A 196 -0.68 -10.66 8.49
N THR A 197 -0.43 -10.70 9.79
CA THR A 197 -1.49 -10.84 10.79
C THR A 197 -2.52 -9.73 10.70
N TYR A 198 -2.09 -8.48 10.52
CA TYR A 198 -2.99 -7.33 10.37
C TYR A 198 -3.80 -7.46 9.09
N CYS A 199 -3.14 -7.81 7.98
CA CYS A 199 -3.78 -8.04 6.69
C CYS A 199 -4.88 -9.11 6.77
N VAL A 200 -4.57 -10.27 7.38
CA VAL A 200 -5.51 -11.39 7.55
C VAL A 200 -6.67 -11.01 8.46
N SER A 201 -6.40 -10.34 9.59
CA SER A 201 -7.43 -9.96 10.57
C SER A 201 -8.49 -9.01 9.99
N ASN A 202 -8.10 -8.19 9.01
CA ASN A 202 -8.97 -7.18 8.39
C ASN A 202 -9.28 -7.46 6.92
N ALA A 203 -8.98 -8.66 6.44
CA ALA A 203 -9.22 -9.09 5.07
C ALA A 203 -8.68 -8.13 3.98
N THR A 204 -7.57 -7.45 4.26
CA THR A 204 -6.87 -6.61 3.28
C THR A 204 -5.63 -7.29 2.75
N ARG A 205 -5.37 -7.12 1.45
CA ARG A 205 -4.22 -7.71 0.75
C ARG A 205 -2.91 -6.99 1.02
N TYR A 206 -2.94 -5.70 1.31
CA TYR A 206 -1.77 -4.84 1.21
C TYR A 206 -1.26 -4.38 2.58
N GLY A 207 0.05 -4.23 2.66
CA GLY A 207 0.71 -3.59 3.79
C GLY A 207 2.13 -3.18 3.46
N TYR A 208 2.84 -2.62 4.43
CA TYR A 208 4.24 -2.28 4.31
C TYR A 208 4.96 -2.30 5.66
N ILE A 209 6.28 -2.41 5.61
CA ILE A 209 7.18 -2.22 6.75
C ILE A 209 8.10 -1.05 6.41
N LEU A 210 8.13 -0.02 7.25
CA LEU A 210 8.97 1.15 7.03
C LEU A 210 10.18 1.14 7.96
N THR A 211 11.34 1.44 7.40
CA THR A 211 12.58 1.67 8.13
C THR A 211 13.26 2.94 7.61
N PRO A 212 14.23 3.48 8.37
CA PRO A 212 15.09 4.56 7.86
C PRO A 212 15.91 4.22 6.61
N ASP A 213 16.05 2.94 6.25
CA ASP A 213 16.82 2.52 5.07
C ASP A 213 15.92 2.26 3.84
N GLU A 214 14.65 1.93 4.06
CA GLU A 214 13.75 1.41 3.02
C GLU A 214 12.28 1.36 3.47
N VAL A 215 11.37 1.36 2.49
CA VAL A 215 10.03 0.79 2.66
C VAL A 215 9.95 -0.57 1.98
N VAL A 216 9.40 -1.55 2.68
CA VAL A 216 9.16 -2.89 2.17
C VAL A 216 7.67 -3.05 1.99
N VAL A 217 7.20 -2.91 0.74
CA VAL A 217 5.78 -3.10 0.41
C VAL A 217 5.46 -4.58 0.27
N LEU A 218 4.23 -4.97 0.60
CA LEU A 218 3.81 -6.36 0.54
C LEU A 218 2.38 -6.52 0.00
N ARG A 219 2.15 -7.63 -0.70
CA ARG A 219 0.83 -8.17 -1.02
C ARG A 219 0.71 -9.60 -0.54
N VAL A 220 -0.38 -9.89 0.16
CA VAL A 220 -0.69 -11.19 0.76
C VAL A 220 -1.53 -12.03 -0.20
N HIS A 221 -1.19 -13.31 -0.32
CA HIS A 221 -1.98 -14.27 -1.08
C HIS A 221 -2.37 -15.44 -0.19
N GLU A 222 -3.55 -16.00 -0.46
CA GLU A 222 -3.97 -17.28 0.08
C GLU A 222 -3.29 -18.42 -0.70
N ASP A 223 -2.76 -19.42 0.00
CA ASP A 223 -2.24 -20.65 -0.57
C ASP A 223 -3.09 -21.83 -0.11
N ARG A 224 -4.06 -22.20 -0.95
CA ARG A 224 -4.96 -23.33 -0.68
C ARG A 224 -4.31 -24.69 -0.91
N SER A 225 -3.12 -24.73 -1.52
CA SER A 225 -2.42 -25.99 -1.76
C SER A 225 -1.77 -26.55 -0.51
N THR A 226 -1.46 -25.69 0.46
CA THR A 226 -0.70 -26.06 1.66
C THR A 226 -1.42 -25.59 2.93
N PRO A 227 -2.33 -26.40 3.51
CA PRO A 227 -3.14 -26.00 4.67
C PRO A 227 -2.33 -25.54 5.90
N THR A 228 -1.11 -26.04 6.07
CA THR A 228 -0.20 -25.66 7.16
C THR A 228 0.56 -24.36 6.90
N LYS A 229 0.59 -23.89 5.65
CA LYS A 229 1.20 -22.63 5.20
C LYS A 229 0.21 -21.87 4.32
N PRO A 230 -0.92 -21.41 4.87
CA PRO A 230 -2.02 -20.88 4.07
C PRO A 230 -1.73 -19.52 3.44
N TRP A 231 -0.55 -18.95 3.65
CA TRP A 231 -0.19 -17.59 3.25
C TRP A 231 1.11 -17.55 2.45
N ARG A 232 1.10 -16.77 1.38
CA ARG A 232 2.30 -16.32 0.64
C ARG A 232 2.35 -14.80 0.67
N ILE A 233 3.54 -14.24 0.68
CA ILE A 233 3.73 -12.79 0.56
C ILE A 233 4.62 -12.53 -0.64
N GLN A 234 4.19 -11.63 -1.51
CA GLN A 234 5.08 -10.98 -2.46
C GLN A 234 5.48 -9.62 -1.92
N TYR A 235 6.77 -9.31 -1.90
CA TYR A 235 7.29 -8.05 -1.39
C TYR A 235 8.29 -7.38 -2.34
N ALA A 236 8.41 -6.06 -2.23
CA ALA A 236 9.44 -5.26 -2.89
C ALA A 236 10.02 -4.25 -1.90
N SER A 237 11.35 -4.11 -1.90
CA SER A 237 12.07 -3.09 -1.14
C SER A 237 12.30 -1.85 -2.01
N VAL A 238 12.02 -0.69 -1.44
CA VAL A 238 12.27 0.61 -2.05
C VAL A 238 13.15 1.44 -1.11
N PRO A 239 14.40 1.72 -1.49
CA PRO A 239 15.34 2.46 -0.66
C PRO A 239 14.83 3.84 -0.23
N TRP A 240 15.10 4.23 1.02
CA TRP A 240 14.73 5.54 1.57
C TRP A 240 15.34 6.70 0.78
N ALA A 241 16.54 6.51 0.26
CA ALA A 241 17.28 7.51 -0.51
C ALA A 241 16.71 7.77 -1.92
N ASN A 242 15.81 6.92 -2.42
CA ASN A 242 15.24 7.10 -3.76
C ASN A 242 14.41 8.38 -3.82
N SER A 243 14.70 9.22 -4.82
CA SER A 243 13.98 10.47 -5.09
C SER A 243 14.11 10.87 -6.56
N GLY A 244 13.21 11.76 -7.00
CA GLY A 244 13.20 12.30 -8.37
C GLY A 244 12.34 11.52 -9.37
N GLU A 245 12.23 12.08 -10.56
CA GLU A 245 11.44 11.54 -11.65
C GLU A 245 12.01 10.21 -12.15
N GLY A 246 11.14 9.27 -12.56
CA GLY A 246 11.57 7.99 -13.11
C GLY A 246 11.95 6.94 -12.07
N VAL A 247 11.90 7.27 -10.79
CA VAL A 247 12.35 6.39 -9.70
C VAL A 247 11.17 6.05 -8.79
N LEU A 248 11.09 4.77 -8.39
CA LEU A 248 10.16 4.35 -7.35
C LEU A 248 10.69 4.82 -5.99
N THR A 249 9.94 5.70 -5.32
CA THR A 249 10.28 6.28 -4.02
C THR A 249 9.42 5.70 -2.90
N VAL A 250 9.80 5.94 -1.64
CA VAL A 250 9.03 5.49 -0.46
C VAL A 250 7.59 5.98 -0.50
N ASN A 251 7.38 7.29 -0.72
CA ASN A 251 6.05 7.88 -0.70
C ASN A 251 5.21 7.41 -1.89
N LEU A 252 5.81 7.29 -3.09
CA LEU A 252 5.14 6.74 -4.26
C LEU A 252 4.71 5.28 -4.05
N ALA A 253 5.55 4.47 -3.41
CA ALA A 253 5.24 3.07 -3.10
C ALA A 253 4.05 2.94 -2.12
N ILE A 254 4.05 3.72 -1.02
CA ILE A 254 2.94 3.76 -0.06
C ILE A 254 1.65 4.23 -0.73
N TRP A 255 1.72 5.31 -1.52
CA TRP A 255 0.58 5.82 -2.27
C TRP A 255 0.04 4.80 -3.28
N ALA A 256 0.91 4.08 -4.00
CA ALA A 256 0.50 3.08 -4.98
C ALA A 256 -0.23 1.89 -4.34
N LEU A 257 0.22 1.40 -3.18
CA LEU A 257 -0.53 0.40 -2.40
C LEU A 257 -1.94 0.87 -2.10
N ALA A 258 -2.06 2.12 -1.65
CA ALA A 258 -3.33 2.73 -1.32
C ALA A 258 -4.25 2.84 -2.55
N MET A 259 -3.74 3.27 -3.69
CA MET A 259 -4.53 3.34 -4.93
C MET A 259 -5.00 1.96 -5.40
N MET A 260 -4.12 0.94 -5.37
CA MET A 260 -4.50 -0.44 -5.71
C MET A 260 -5.60 -0.98 -4.80
N SER A 261 -5.57 -0.60 -3.53
CA SER A 261 -6.55 -1.04 -2.54
C SER A 261 -7.95 -0.45 -2.71
N LEU A 262 -8.13 0.56 -3.57
CA LEU A 262 -9.44 1.12 -3.90
C LEU A 262 -10.26 0.22 -4.81
N ASN A 263 -9.59 -0.62 -5.59
CA ASN A 263 -10.28 -1.56 -6.47
C ASN A 263 -10.75 -2.78 -5.67
N GLU A 264 -12.06 -2.96 -5.56
CA GLU A 264 -12.67 -4.01 -4.73
C GLU A 264 -12.36 -5.45 -5.21
N GLY A 265 -11.97 -5.65 -6.47
CA GLY A 265 -11.47 -6.94 -6.96
C GLY A 265 -10.04 -7.24 -6.49
N HIS A 266 -9.27 -6.19 -6.17
CA HIS A 266 -7.86 -6.28 -5.80
C HIS A 266 -7.60 -6.14 -4.29
N ARG A 267 -8.47 -5.45 -3.55
CA ARG A 267 -8.33 -5.25 -2.11
C ARG A 267 -8.38 -6.55 -1.27
N PRO A 268 -9.29 -7.52 -1.51
CA PRO A 268 -9.38 -8.72 -0.67
C PRO A 268 -8.20 -9.65 -0.89
N ILE A 269 -7.82 -10.43 0.13
CA ILE A 269 -6.84 -11.52 -0.04
C ILE A 269 -7.43 -12.56 -1.02
N ARG A 270 -6.61 -12.97 -1.99
CA ARG A 270 -6.95 -13.97 -3.03
C ARG A 270 -5.76 -14.91 -3.25
N THR A 271 -6.01 -16.03 -3.91
CA THR A 271 -4.93 -16.89 -4.39
C THR A 271 -4.21 -16.24 -5.57
N LEU A 272 -2.94 -16.58 -5.79
CA LEU A 272 -2.09 -15.94 -6.78
C LEU A 272 -2.68 -15.97 -8.21
N ASP A 273 -3.32 -17.07 -8.59
CA ASP A 273 -4.00 -17.30 -9.88
C ASP A 273 -5.24 -16.42 -10.08
N HIS A 274 -5.85 -15.93 -9.00
CA HIS A 274 -6.95 -14.96 -9.04
C HIS A 274 -6.48 -13.50 -8.92
N THR A 275 -5.17 -13.26 -9.05
CA THR A 275 -4.60 -11.91 -9.11
C THR A 275 -4.04 -11.63 -10.49
N LEU A 276 -4.07 -10.36 -10.89
CA LEU A 276 -3.54 -9.91 -12.16
C LEU A 276 -2.23 -9.13 -11.94
N PRO A 277 -1.22 -9.30 -12.81
CA PRO A 277 -0.05 -8.42 -12.86
C PRO A 277 -0.45 -6.95 -13.00
N LEU A 278 0.37 -6.05 -12.44
CA LEU A 278 0.09 -4.61 -12.44
C LEU A 278 0.02 -3.95 -13.84
N ASN A 279 0.53 -4.62 -14.87
CA ASN A 279 0.61 -4.10 -16.24
C ASN A 279 -0.51 -4.63 -17.16
N VAL A 280 -1.60 -5.19 -16.61
CA VAL A 280 -2.71 -5.72 -17.41
C VAL A 280 -3.63 -4.59 -17.92
N TRP A 281 -3.97 -4.65 -19.20
CA TRP A 281 -4.92 -3.72 -19.83
C TRP A 281 -6.02 -4.47 -20.56
N TRP A 282 -7.26 -4.07 -20.33
CA TRP A 282 -8.41 -4.55 -21.08
C TRP A 282 -8.46 -3.87 -22.43
N VAL A 283 -8.50 -4.66 -23.50
CA VAL A 283 -8.69 -4.16 -24.86
C VAL A 283 -10.18 -4.08 -25.16
N ASP A 284 -10.67 -2.90 -25.54
CA ASP A 284 -12.04 -2.69 -26.01
C ASP A 284 -12.03 -2.38 -27.52
N PRO A 285 -12.38 -3.35 -28.39
CA PRO A 285 -12.48 -3.14 -29.83
C PRO A 285 -13.70 -2.28 -30.22
N SER A 286 -14.74 -2.24 -29.38
CA SER A 286 -16.04 -1.62 -29.69
C SER A 286 -16.02 -0.10 -29.54
N GLN A 287 -15.12 0.43 -28.71
CA GLN A 287 -14.89 1.88 -28.54
C GLN A 287 -13.81 2.43 -29.49
N SER A 288 -13.50 1.72 -30.57
CA SER A 288 -12.48 2.15 -31.52
C SER A 288 -12.88 3.44 -32.25
N GLN A 289 -12.15 4.53 -31.98
CA GLN A 289 -12.17 5.69 -32.86
C GLN A 289 -11.20 5.43 -34.02
N ARG A 290 -11.71 5.45 -35.26
CA ARG A 290 -10.90 5.25 -36.49
C ARG A 290 -10.17 3.90 -36.54
N GLY A 291 -10.75 2.85 -35.97
CA GLY A 291 -10.19 1.48 -36.02
C GLY A 291 -9.00 1.23 -35.10
N THR A 292 -8.63 2.18 -34.23
CA THR A 292 -7.62 1.94 -33.18
C THR A 292 -8.33 1.51 -31.90
N PRO A 293 -7.94 0.38 -31.28
CA PRO A 293 -8.56 -0.07 -30.03
C PRO A 293 -8.26 0.90 -28.89
N THR A 294 -9.16 0.97 -27.92
CA THR A 294 -8.93 1.65 -26.63
C THR A 294 -8.50 0.64 -25.58
N TYR A 295 -7.66 1.08 -24.64
CA TYR A 295 -7.15 0.27 -23.54
C TYR A 295 -7.65 0.82 -22.21
N GLU A 296 -8.22 -0.02 -21.36
CA GLU A 296 -8.67 0.31 -20.00
C GLU A 296 -7.81 -0.43 -18.97
N HIS A 297 -7.19 0.29 -18.04
CA HIS A 297 -6.33 -0.31 -17.03
C HIS A 297 -7.15 -1.00 -15.93
N HIS A 298 -6.80 -2.24 -15.58
CA HIS A 298 -7.62 -3.05 -14.67
C HIS A 298 -7.68 -2.53 -13.23
N LEU A 299 -6.65 -1.85 -12.73
CA LEU A 299 -6.61 -1.33 -11.36
C LEU A 299 -7.35 0.00 -11.22
N SER A 300 -7.15 0.91 -12.17
CA SER A 300 -7.53 2.32 -12.06
C SER A 300 -8.74 2.71 -12.89
N GLY A 301 -9.15 1.88 -13.86
CA GLY A 301 -10.16 2.26 -14.85
C GLY A 301 -9.67 3.27 -15.89
N ALA A 302 -8.39 3.65 -15.85
CA ALA A 302 -7.81 4.63 -16.76
C ALA A 302 -7.91 4.19 -18.22
N ARG A 303 -8.36 5.08 -19.10
CA ARG A 303 -8.49 4.78 -20.54
C ARG A 303 -7.48 5.53 -21.38
N VAL A 304 -6.84 4.83 -22.31
CA VAL A 304 -5.89 5.39 -23.27
C VAL A 304 -6.13 4.88 -24.68
N SER A 305 -5.84 5.70 -25.69
CA SER A 305 -5.93 5.34 -27.10
C SER A 305 -4.61 4.80 -27.67
N LYS A 306 -3.49 4.99 -26.95
CA LYS A 306 -2.17 4.48 -27.31
C LYS A 306 -1.77 3.36 -26.36
N ALA A 307 -1.35 2.24 -26.93
CA ALA A 307 -0.76 1.11 -26.23
C ALA A 307 0.36 1.57 -25.25
N PRO A 308 0.21 1.32 -23.94
CA PRO A 308 1.26 1.61 -22.95
C PRO A 308 2.50 0.74 -23.14
N VAL A 309 3.67 1.23 -22.72
CA VAL A 309 4.90 0.44 -22.78
C VAL A 309 4.78 -0.75 -21.83
N GLY A 310 5.15 -1.95 -22.30
CA GLY A 310 5.13 -3.17 -21.47
C GLY A 310 3.74 -3.71 -21.13
N LEU A 311 2.69 -3.28 -21.85
CA LEU A 311 1.31 -3.71 -21.59
C LEU A 311 1.14 -5.23 -21.76
N ASP A 312 0.38 -5.84 -20.85
CA ASP A 312 -0.21 -7.18 -21.02
C ASP A 312 -1.68 -7.02 -21.45
N ALA A 313 -1.94 -7.16 -22.75
CA ALA A 313 -3.25 -6.91 -23.34
C ALA A 313 -4.11 -8.16 -23.19
N ARG A 314 -5.26 -7.99 -22.54
CA ARG A 314 -6.22 -9.07 -22.34
C ARG A 314 -7.61 -8.64 -22.76
N SER A 315 -8.43 -9.60 -23.17
CA SER A 315 -9.85 -9.36 -23.34
C SER A 315 -10.48 -9.07 -21.99
N ARG A 316 -11.40 -8.08 -21.93
CA ARG A 316 -12.18 -7.84 -20.72
C ARG A 316 -12.98 -9.10 -20.39
N PRO A 317 -12.91 -9.64 -19.18
CA PRO A 317 -13.75 -10.77 -18.81
C PRO A 317 -15.21 -10.31 -18.69
N ASP A 318 -16.16 -11.21 -19.01
CA ASP A 318 -17.60 -10.95 -18.85
C ASP A 318 -17.98 -10.63 -17.39
N THR A 319 -17.18 -11.15 -16.46
CA THR A 319 -17.22 -10.85 -15.03
C THR A 319 -15.83 -10.46 -14.54
N ILE A 320 -15.69 -9.27 -13.95
CA ILE A 320 -14.43 -8.90 -13.28
C ILE A 320 -14.36 -9.72 -11.99
N PRO A 321 -13.31 -10.52 -11.75
CA PRO A 321 -13.18 -11.29 -10.52
C PRO A 321 -13.30 -10.37 -9.27
N GLY A 322 -14.33 -10.60 -8.46
CA GLY A 322 -14.63 -9.80 -7.26
C GLY A 322 -15.73 -8.73 -7.42
N PHE A 323 -16.22 -8.49 -8.63
CA PHE A 323 -17.42 -7.69 -8.89
C PHE A 323 -18.64 -8.62 -9.07
N ASP A 324 -19.22 -9.08 -7.97
CA ASP A 324 -20.58 -9.64 -8.04
C ASP A 324 -21.53 -8.47 -8.31
N GLN A 325 -22.23 -8.48 -9.44
CA GLN A 325 -23.23 -7.46 -9.82
C GLN A 325 -24.44 -7.36 -8.85
N GLY A 326 -24.40 -7.99 -7.66
CA GLY A 326 -25.52 -8.16 -6.75
C GLY A 326 -25.40 -7.52 -5.36
N SER A 327 -24.27 -6.89 -4.98
CA SER A 327 -24.11 -6.35 -3.61
C SER A 327 -24.83 -5.01 -3.38
N GLY A 328 -25.18 -4.27 -4.45
CA GLY A 328 -25.83 -2.96 -4.36
C GLY A 328 -27.31 -2.95 -3.95
N GLN A 329 -27.97 -4.10 -3.78
CA GLN A 329 -29.42 -4.15 -3.49
C GLN A 329 -29.82 -4.64 -2.09
N ARG A 330 -28.89 -5.02 -1.21
CA ARG A 330 -29.25 -5.67 0.07
C ARG A 330 -29.23 -4.81 1.34
N ARG A 331 -28.97 -3.50 1.25
CA ARG A 331 -29.02 -2.59 2.42
C ARG A 331 -30.15 -1.56 2.37
N ALA A 332 -31.36 -2.01 2.02
CA ALA A 332 -32.58 -1.23 2.20
C ALA A 332 -33.72 -2.13 2.69
N LYS A 333 -33.63 -2.59 3.94
CA LYS A 333 -34.76 -3.01 4.79
C LYS A 333 -34.22 -3.42 6.16
N ARG A 334 -34.07 -2.45 7.07
CA ARG A 334 -34.29 -2.71 8.48
C ARG A 334 -35.31 -1.71 9.01
N SER A 335 -36.35 -2.32 9.57
CA SER A 335 -37.64 -1.81 9.97
C SER A 335 -37.55 -0.71 11.01
N ARG A 336 -38.35 0.34 10.82
CA ARG A 336 -38.99 1.04 11.94
C ARG A 336 -39.91 0.05 12.65
N ARG A 337 -39.62 -0.21 13.93
CA ARG A 337 -40.62 -0.44 14.97
C ARG A 337 -40.08 0.15 16.26
#